data_AF-A0A2P4PM17-F1
#
_entry.id   AF-A0A2P4PM17-F1
#
_cell.length_a   1.000
_cell.length_b   1.000
_cell.length_c   1.000
_cell.angle_alpha   90.00
_cell.angle_beta   90.00
_cell.angle_gamma   90.00
#
_symmetry.space_group_name_H-M   'P 1'
#
loop_
_entity.id
_entity.type
_entity.pdbx_description
1 polymer ?
#
loop_
_entity_poly.entity_id
_entity_poly.type
_entity_poly.pdbx_seq_one_letter_code
_entity_poly.pdbx_strand_id
1 'polypeptide(L)' 'THENPISFPKINSDGMEIILEYIYTGSVKEESLTKDNTVEAFYAADYFQLSDLQNFIIRTFRKKCH' A
#
# COMPACT_ATOMS: atom_id res chain seq x y z
N THR A 1 14.50 10.48 -25.66
CA THR A 1 13.20 9.79 -25.74
C THR A 1 12.37 10.26 -24.56
N HIS A 2 11.21 10.86 -24.79
CA HIS A 2 10.30 11.21 -23.69
C HIS A 2 9.57 9.93 -23.28
N GLU A 3 9.89 9.42 -22.09
CA GLU A 3 9.15 8.31 -21.48
C GLU A 3 7.73 8.80 -21.17
N ASN A 4 6.70 8.04 -21.58
CA ASN A 4 5.32 8.38 -21.26
C ASN A 4 5.05 8.02 -19.79
N PRO A 5 4.75 9.00 -18.91
CA PRO A 5 4.43 8.70 -17.53
C PRO A 5 3.09 7.96 -17.46
N ILE A 6 3.04 6.92 -16.63
CA ILE A 6 1.81 6.24 -16.27
C ILE A 6 1.20 6.98 -15.08
N SER A 7 -0.12 7.23 -15.12
CA SER A 7 -0.84 7.92 -14.05
C SER A 7 -1.88 7.00 -13.42
N PHE A 8 -1.94 7.01 -12.09
CA PHE A 8 -2.95 6.33 -11.29
C PHE A 8 -3.79 7.36 -10.53
N PRO A 9 -4.80 7.97 -11.16
CA PRO A 9 -5.51 9.13 -10.59
C PRO A 9 -6.30 8.81 -9.32
N LYS A 10 -6.49 7.53 -8.99
CA LYS A 10 -7.20 7.08 -7.79
C LYS A 10 -6.26 6.77 -6.62
N ILE A 11 -4.96 6.70 -6.85
CA ILE A 11 -3.97 6.30 -5.84
C ILE A 11 -3.14 7.53 -5.48
N ASN A 12 -3.05 7.83 -4.19
CA ASN A 12 -2.22 8.91 -3.70
C ASN A 12 -0.76 8.46 -3.49
N SER A 13 0.12 9.39 -3.11
CA SER A 13 1.54 9.12 -2.88
C SER A 13 1.76 7.99 -1.87
N ASP A 14 1.03 8.03 -0.76
CA ASP A 14 1.28 7.13 0.37
C ASP A 14 0.86 5.70 0.04
N GLY A 15 -0.29 5.53 -0.62
CA GLY A 15 -0.70 4.24 -1.16
C GLY A 15 0.31 3.72 -2.20
N MET A 16 0.79 4.58 -3.10
CA MET A 16 1.76 4.18 -4.12
C MET A 16 3.12 3.79 -3.53
N GLU A 17 3.58 4.48 -2.48
CA GLU A 17 4.82 4.17 -1.77
C GLU A 17 4.78 2.75 -1.20
N ILE A 18 3.68 2.38 -0.53
CA ILE A 18 3.50 1.03 0.04
C ILE A 18 3.42 -0.03 -1.06
N ILE A 19 2.77 0.26 -2.18
CA ILE A 19 2.69 -0.66 -3.33
C ILE A 19 4.06 -0.92 -3.94
N LEU A 20 4.88 0.12 -4.09
CA LEU A 20 6.24 -0.01 -4.61
C LEU A 20 7.14 -0.79 -3.65
N GLU A 21 7.05 -0.53 -2.34
CA GLU A 21 7.78 -1.31 -1.31
C GLU A 21 7.42 -2.81 -1.42
N TYR A 22 6.13 -3.12 -1.51
CA TYR A 22 5.65 -4.50 -1.58
C TYR A 22 6.05 -5.20 -2.87
N ILE A 23 5.87 -4.57 -4.03
CA ILE A 23 6.23 -5.18 -5.32
C ILE A 23 7.74 -5.42 -5.41
N TYR A 24 8.55 -4.47 -4.90
CA TYR A 24 10.00 -4.56 -5.00
C TYR A 24 10.60 -5.56 -4.00
N THR A 25 10.07 -5.62 -2.78
CA THR A 25 10.66 -6.44 -1.69
C THR A 25 9.88 -7.72 -1.38
N GLY A 26 8.65 -7.86 -1.89
CA GLY A 26 7.71 -8.91 -1.53
C GLY A 26 7.07 -8.74 -0.14
N SER A 27 7.33 -7.62 0.56
CA SER A 27 6.85 -7.39 1.93
C SER A 27 6.69 -5.89 2.23
N VAL A 28 6.04 -5.56 3.33
CA VAL A 28 5.96 -4.19 3.86
C VAL A 28 6.24 -4.26 5.36
N LYS A 29 7.02 -3.32 5.88
CA LYS A 29 7.30 -3.26 7.31
C LYS A 29 6.06 -2.80 8.10
N GLU A 30 5.80 -3.38 9.28
CA GLU A 30 4.64 -2.99 10.10
C GLU A 30 4.70 -1.52 10.57
N GLU A 31 5.91 -0.98 10.72
CA GLU A 31 6.17 0.43 11.02
C GLU A 31 5.86 1.39 9.87
N SER A 32 5.92 0.92 8.61
CA SER A 32 5.55 1.74 7.44
C SER A 32 4.05 2.05 7.42
N LEU A 33 3.22 1.21 8.05
CA LEU A 33 1.77 1.40 8.14
C LEU A 33 1.42 2.28 9.36
N THR A 34 1.15 3.55 9.15
CA THR A 34 0.71 4.51 10.18
C THR A 34 -0.81 4.65 10.17
N LYS A 35 -1.38 5.33 11.17
CA LYS A 35 -2.82 5.64 11.15
C LYS A 35 -3.23 6.50 9.95
N ASP A 36 -2.30 7.28 9.43
CA ASP A 36 -2.54 8.28 8.39
C ASP A 36 -2.46 7.71 6.97
N ASN A 37 -1.78 6.56 6.78
CA ASN A 37 -1.62 5.93 5.45
C ASN A 37 -2.25 4.53 5.33
N THR A 38 -2.74 3.95 6.43
CA THR A 38 -3.25 2.56 6.42
C THR A 38 -4.47 2.41 5.51
N VAL A 39 -5.34 3.42 5.44
CA VAL A 39 -6.54 3.37 4.60
C VAL A 39 -6.17 3.47 3.12
N GLU A 40 -5.23 4.35 2.81
CA GLU A 40 -4.65 4.61 1.48
C GLU A 40 -3.93 3.37 0.97
N ALA A 41 -3.10 2.75 1.82
CA ALA A 41 -2.42 1.49 1.54
C ALA A 41 -3.41 0.36 1.28
N PHE A 42 -4.49 0.26 2.07
CA PHE A 42 -5.52 -0.75 1.86
C PHE A 42 -6.24 -0.54 0.53
N TYR A 43 -6.64 0.69 0.22
CA TYR A 43 -7.30 1.05 -1.04
C TYR A 43 -6.40 0.80 -2.26
N ALA A 44 -5.10 1.11 -2.15
CA ALA A 44 -4.14 0.83 -3.21
C ALA A 44 -3.94 -0.68 -3.41
N ALA A 45 -3.84 -1.46 -2.32
CA ALA A 45 -3.72 -2.91 -2.40
C ALA A 45 -4.96 -3.55 -3.06
N ASP A 46 -6.14 -2.98 -2.86
CA ASP A 46 -7.37 -3.35 -3.59
C ASP A 46 -7.32 -2.99 -5.07
N TYR A 47 -6.95 -1.76 -5.40
CA TYR A 47 -6.84 -1.31 -6.78
C TYR A 47 -5.89 -2.19 -7.62
N PHE A 48 -4.75 -2.58 -7.05
CA PHE A 48 -3.76 -3.44 -7.70
C PHE A 48 -4.00 -4.96 -7.50
N GLN A 49 -5.10 -5.35 -6.85
CA GLN A 49 -5.48 -6.74 -6.60
C GLN A 49 -4.44 -7.55 -5.80
N LEU A 50 -3.72 -6.90 -4.89
CA LEU A 50 -2.71 -7.50 -4.02
C LEU A 50 -3.35 -8.03 -2.72
N SER A 51 -4.06 -9.15 -2.82
CA SER A 51 -4.85 -9.72 -1.72
C SER A 51 -4.01 -10.04 -0.47
N ASP A 52 -2.77 -10.51 -0.65
CA ASP A 52 -1.86 -10.81 0.47
C ASP A 52 -1.45 -9.54 1.23
N LEU A 53 -1.25 -8.44 0.51
CA LEU A 53 -0.96 -7.14 1.12
C LEU A 53 -2.18 -6.59 1.86
N GLN A 54 -3.40 -6.72 1.31
CA GLN A 54 -4.62 -6.35 2.03
C GLN A 54 -4.76 -7.10 3.36
N ASN A 55 -4.57 -8.43 3.33
CA ASN A 55 -4.64 -9.27 4.52
C ASN A 55 -3.57 -8.88 5.56
N PHE A 56 -2.36 -8.58 5.09
CA PHE A 56 -1.29 -8.05 5.94
C PHE A 56 -1.69 -6.74 6.62
N ILE A 57 -2.23 -5.78 5.87
CA ILE A 57 -2.66 -4.48 6.40
C ILE A 57 -3.76 -4.64 7.45
N ILE A 58 -4.81 -5.43 7.17
CA ILE A 58 -5.90 -5.70 8.13
C ILE A 58 -5.35 -6.31 9.41
N ARG A 59 -4.43 -7.27 9.31
CA ARG A 59 -3.82 -7.92 10.47
C ARG A 59 -3.01 -6.92 11.30
N THR A 60 -2.21 -6.07 10.65
CA THR A 60 -1.40 -5.04 11.32
C THR A 60 -2.28 -3.99 11.99
N PHE A 61 -3.35 -3.53 11.33
CA PHE A 61 -4.31 -2.61 11.91
C PHE A 61 -4.97 -3.18 13.17
N ARG A 62 -5.44 -4.44 13.11
CA ARG A 62 -6.04 -5.12 14.26
C ARG A 62 -5.10 -5.24 15.45
N LYS A 63 -3.80 -5.49 15.21
CA LYS A 63 -2.78 -5.53 16.28
C LYS A 63 -2.61 -4.17 16.99
N LYS A 64 -2.75 -3.05 16.27
CA LYS A 64 -2.56 -1.69 16.82
C LYS A 64 -3.77 -1.16 17.60
N CYS A 65 -4.91 -1.85 17.56
CA CYS A 65 -6.12 -1.49 18.31
C CYS A 65 -6.26 -2.25 19.66
N HIS A 66 -5.29 -3.09 20.01
CA HIS A 66 -5.14 -3.70 21.34
C HIS A 66 -4.02 -3.00 22.09
#